data_AF-A0ABD1EBL3-F1
#
_entry.id   AF-A0ABD1EBL3-F1
#
_cell.length_a   1.000
_cell.length_b   1.000
_cell.length_c   1.000
_cell.angle_alpha   90.00
_cell.angle_beta   90.00
_cell.angle_gamma   90.00
#
_symmetry.space_group_name_H-M   'P 1'
#
loop_
_entity.id
_entity.type
_entity.pdbx_description
1 polymer ?
#
loop_
_entity_poly.entity_id
_entity_poly.type
_entity_poly.pdbx_seq_one_letter_code
_entity_poly.pdbx_strand_id
1 'polypeptide(L)'
;MEYSCMADKILRSLEKKLSSRELLESGTFEIIVTDNEGTNTNPVKHVYNHLGLESWCVKYVYQHACSNLMGFRRNLATKILSFDEMQNLNYLLMGALLLHPEVTTFWNMRRELVQAKVLNIEFELAFSRLVLTRKKKSNETFSYRRWLLKQLYETKVTRNNWCEKIRREFSICQETAEGAPNNYHSWGHKQWCLNTVPSSDQQFFIDELSTNESWISNHVSEGSAYHFRTLLLPHCCTTEEPDVESLHESSLHDICNAELFSRYSHRRNGTYFANFLTYLFHEVKSDFDNRNKKLEYLYRNTNMFSLYFRELYFVPDFSVTFLEHESMFMYRRAIICQMLVWGSQYLNEKFDSTTNLDLIQHFKPEPSNANIIDVICNTNIFDVKKPKLCESEFRKLYKTTYFKILCNLEKNFINSNSSDSDIQREYLRRHENWLFYVMGINLKEIDLEGI
;
A
#
# COMPACT_ATOMS: atom_id res chain seq x y z
N MET A 1 -11.07 -33.39 -32.32
CA MET A 1 -12.39 -33.90 -31.89
C MET A 1 -12.27 -34.92 -30.76
N GLU A 2 -11.29 -35.84 -30.77
CA GLU A 2 -11.17 -36.94 -29.79
C GLU A 2 -11.14 -36.54 -28.31
N TYR A 3 -10.48 -35.43 -27.93
CA TYR A 3 -10.35 -35.04 -26.52
C TYR A 3 -11.47 -34.10 -26.01
N SER A 4 -12.44 -33.74 -26.86
CA SER A 4 -13.45 -32.72 -26.53
C SER A 4 -14.39 -33.16 -25.40
N CYS A 5 -14.86 -34.41 -25.43
CA CYS A 5 -15.76 -34.96 -24.41
C CYS A 5 -15.03 -35.12 -23.06
N MET A 6 -13.75 -35.50 -23.08
CA MET A 6 -12.92 -35.58 -21.89
C MET A 6 -12.71 -34.19 -21.27
N ALA A 7 -12.34 -33.20 -22.06
CA ALA A 7 -12.12 -31.82 -21.60
C ALA A 7 -13.40 -31.23 -20.98
N ASP A 8 -14.56 -31.40 -21.62
CA ASP A 8 -15.85 -30.95 -21.09
C ASP A 8 -16.16 -31.59 -19.72
N LYS A 9 -15.99 -32.92 -19.60
CA LYS A 9 -16.18 -33.64 -18.33
C LYS A 9 -15.26 -33.12 -17.22
N ILE A 10 -13.99 -32.84 -17.53
CA ILE A 10 -13.02 -32.32 -16.57
C ILE A 10 -13.43 -30.91 -16.11
N LEU A 11 -13.80 -30.02 -17.04
CA LEU A 11 -14.20 -28.65 -16.71
C LEU A 11 -15.48 -28.62 -15.86
N ARG A 12 -16.47 -29.47 -16.16
CA ARG A 12 -17.67 -29.62 -15.32
C ARG A 12 -17.35 -30.21 -13.94
N SER A 13 -16.40 -31.14 -13.88
CA SER A 13 -15.91 -31.65 -12.60
C SER A 13 -15.23 -30.54 -11.77
N LEU A 14 -14.47 -29.64 -12.41
CA LEU A 14 -13.88 -28.48 -11.76
C LEU A 14 -14.97 -27.54 -11.23
N GLU A 15 -15.94 -27.13 -12.07
CA GLU A 15 -17.04 -26.26 -11.65
C GLU A 15 -17.83 -26.83 -10.47
N LYS A 16 -18.13 -28.14 -10.50
CA LYS A 16 -18.83 -28.82 -9.41
C LYS A 16 -18.06 -28.75 -8.10
N LYS A 17 -16.74 -28.91 -8.12
CA LYS A 17 -15.90 -28.80 -6.92
C LYS A 17 -15.80 -27.35 -6.43
N LEU A 18 -15.69 -26.41 -7.37
CA LEU A 18 -15.64 -24.97 -7.11
C LEU A 18 -16.97 -24.38 -6.65
N SER A 19 -18.08 -25.13 -6.74
CA SER A 19 -19.35 -24.75 -6.12
C SER A 19 -19.28 -24.78 -4.58
N SER A 20 -18.25 -25.41 -3.99
CA SER A 20 -17.99 -25.37 -2.56
C SER A 20 -17.52 -23.99 -2.12
N ARG A 21 -18.29 -23.33 -1.26
CA ARG A 21 -17.95 -22.02 -0.70
C ARG A 21 -16.64 -22.05 0.11
N GLU A 22 -16.41 -23.13 0.86
CA GLU A 22 -15.21 -23.29 1.69
C GLU A 22 -13.92 -23.30 0.85
N LEU A 23 -13.94 -24.02 -0.28
CA LEU A 23 -12.81 -24.08 -1.21
C LEU A 23 -12.52 -22.71 -1.84
N LEU A 24 -13.57 -21.96 -2.19
CA LEU A 24 -13.40 -20.63 -2.78
C LEU A 24 -12.94 -19.58 -1.76
N GLU A 25 -13.38 -19.67 -0.51
CA GLU A 25 -13.04 -18.68 0.53
C GLU A 25 -11.67 -18.94 1.16
N SER A 26 -11.27 -20.20 1.36
CA SER A 26 -10.05 -20.55 2.12
C SER A 26 -9.07 -21.48 1.39
N GLY A 27 -9.48 -22.04 0.26
CA GLY A 27 -8.69 -23.05 -0.43
C GLY A 27 -7.65 -22.52 -1.39
N THR A 28 -6.92 -23.44 -2.03
CA THR A 28 -5.93 -23.15 -3.07
C THR A 28 -6.15 -24.01 -4.31
N PHE A 29 -5.66 -23.53 -5.44
CA PHE A 29 -5.65 -24.28 -6.69
C PHE A 29 -4.23 -24.45 -7.24
N GLU A 30 -3.87 -25.68 -7.61
CA GLU A 30 -2.54 -26.03 -8.10
C GLU A 30 -2.58 -27.00 -9.28
N ILE A 31 -1.49 -27.00 -10.06
CA ILE A 31 -1.27 -28.00 -11.11
C ILE A 31 -0.35 -29.08 -10.55
N ILE A 32 -0.86 -30.31 -10.51
CA ILE A 32 -0.10 -31.47 -10.02
C ILE A 32 0.73 -31.99 -11.19
N VAL A 33 2.05 -31.96 -11.05
CA VAL A 33 2.96 -32.55 -12.06
C VAL A 33 2.81 -34.06 -12.02
N THR A 34 2.52 -34.66 -13.17
CA THR A 34 2.33 -36.11 -13.32
C THR A 34 3.17 -36.64 -14.48
N ASP A 35 3.90 -37.73 -14.23
CA ASP A 35 4.79 -38.36 -15.22
C ASP A 35 4.06 -39.30 -16.18
N ASN A 36 2.87 -39.79 -15.79
CA ASN A 36 2.10 -40.77 -16.58
C ASN A 36 0.81 -40.15 -17.11
N GLU A 37 0.64 -40.16 -18.43
CA GLU A 37 -0.65 -39.90 -19.07
C GLU A 37 -1.56 -41.13 -18.88
N GLY A 38 -2.76 -40.94 -18.32
CA GLY A 38 -3.84 -41.91 -18.56
C GLY A 38 -3.99 -43.08 -17.56
N THR A 39 -4.00 -42.79 -16.26
CA THR A 39 -4.82 -43.67 -15.38
C THR A 39 -6.31 -43.36 -15.65
N ASN A 40 -7.21 -44.34 -15.58
CA ASN A 40 -8.66 -44.14 -15.69
C ASN A 40 -9.24 -43.49 -14.41
N THR A 41 -8.59 -42.42 -13.95
CA THR A 41 -8.95 -41.68 -12.75
C THR A 41 -9.23 -40.23 -13.12
N ASN A 42 -10.10 -39.57 -12.34
CA ASN A 42 -10.42 -38.17 -12.56
C ASN A 42 -9.16 -37.31 -12.30
N PRO A 43 -8.70 -36.47 -13.25
CA PRO A 43 -7.53 -35.62 -13.06
C PRO A 43 -7.77 -34.45 -12.10
N VAL A 44 -9.02 -34.19 -11.71
CA VAL A 44 -9.38 -33.24 -10.67
C VAL A 44 -9.25 -33.91 -9.30
N LYS A 45 -8.20 -33.57 -8.55
CA LYS A 45 -7.98 -34.04 -7.18
C LYS A 45 -8.44 -33.00 -6.18
N HIS A 46 -9.09 -33.42 -5.10
CA HIS A 46 -9.55 -32.53 -4.05
C HIS A 46 -9.19 -33.14 -2.70
N VAL A 47 -8.28 -32.50 -1.97
CA VAL A 47 -7.78 -32.97 -0.67
C VAL A 47 -7.88 -31.81 0.31
N TYR A 48 -8.68 -31.97 1.36
CA TYR A 48 -9.06 -30.87 2.26
C TYR A 48 -9.55 -29.65 1.46
N ASN A 49 -8.93 -28.48 1.64
CA ASN A 49 -9.24 -27.25 0.90
C ASN A 49 -8.27 -26.98 -0.27
N HIS A 50 -7.65 -28.02 -0.81
CA HIS A 50 -6.72 -27.92 -1.95
C HIS A 50 -7.33 -28.60 -3.17
N LEU A 51 -7.49 -27.85 -4.26
CA LEU A 51 -7.95 -28.35 -5.55
C LEU A 51 -6.75 -28.48 -6.50
N GLY A 52 -6.45 -29.71 -6.91
CA GLY A 52 -5.39 -30.01 -7.86
C GLY A 52 -5.94 -30.42 -9.22
N LEU A 53 -5.28 -29.99 -10.29
CA LEU A 53 -5.50 -30.53 -11.63
C LEU A 53 -4.21 -31.17 -12.14
N GLU A 54 -4.28 -32.44 -12.54
CA GLU A 54 -3.12 -33.15 -13.10
C GLU A 54 -2.63 -32.52 -14.41
N SER A 55 -1.31 -32.39 -14.56
CA SER A 55 -0.67 -31.61 -15.63
C SER A 55 -0.92 -32.14 -17.03
N TRP A 56 -1.08 -33.47 -17.19
CA TRP A 56 -1.29 -34.11 -18.50
C TRP A 56 -2.55 -33.58 -19.22
N CYS A 57 -3.61 -33.22 -18.48
CA CYS A 57 -4.87 -32.80 -19.09
C CYS A 57 -4.92 -31.30 -19.43
N VAL A 58 -4.00 -30.48 -18.89
CA VAL A 58 -4.03 -29.02 -18.95
C VAL A 58 -4.11 -28.50 -20.39
N LYS A 59 -3.28 -29.04 -21.29
CA LYS A 59 -3.26 -28.62 -22.71
C LYS A 59 -4.62 -28.83 -23.39
N TYR A 60 -5.20 -30.00 -23.20
CA TYR A 60 -6.48 -30.38 -23.83
C TYR A 60 -7.65 -29.58 -23.26
N VAL A 61 -7.68 -29.44 -21.93
CA VAL A 61 -8.69 -28.68 -21.20
C VAL A 61 -8.64 -27.21 -21.61
N TYR A 62 -7.46 -26.60 -21.61
CA TYR A 62 -7.30 -25.19 -21.97
C TYR A 62 -7.65 -24.93 -23.44
N GLN A 63 -7.16 -25.77 -24.37
CA GLN A 63 -7.46 -25.62 -25.79
C GLN A 63 -8.96 -25.74 -26.06
N HIS A 64 -9.63 -26.74 -25.46
CA HIS A 64 -11.07 -26.91 -25.59
C HIS A 64 -11.85 -25.71 -25.05
N ALA A 65 -11.50 -25.22 -23.86
CA ALA A 65 -12.13 -24.03 -23.28
C ALA A 65 -11.96 -22.81 -24.21
N CYS A 66 -10.75 -22.54 -24.67
CA CYS A 66 -10.45 -21.43 -25.58
C CYS A 66 -11.24 -21.50 -26.88
N SER A 67 -11.25 -22.65 -27.57
CA SER A 67 -11.96 -22.81 -28.84
C SER A 67 -13.46 -22.55 -28.70
N ASN A 68 -14.09 -23.05 -27.65
CA ASN A 68 -15.52 -22.83 -27.41
C ASN A 68 -15.81 -21.38 -27.01
N LEU A 69 -15.05 -20.81 -26.08
CA LEU A 69 -15.24 -19.43 -25.62
C LEU A 69 -15.10 -18.43 -26.78
N MET A 70 -14.12 -18.63 -27.65
CA MET A 70 -13.95 -17.77 -28.82
C MET A 70 -15.09 -17.93 -29.83
N GLY A 71 -15.66 -19.13 -29.97
CA GLY A 71 -16.87 -19.37 -30.77
C GLY A 71 -18.08 -18.59 -30.27
N PHE A 72 -18.26 -18.49 -28.94
CA PHE A 72 -19.37 -17.75 -28.32
C PHE A 72 -19.12 -16.26 -28.12
N ARG A 73 -17.87 -15.79 -28.25
CA ARG A 73 -17.47 -14.42 -27.92
C ARG A 73 -18.29 -13.35 -28.63
N ARG A 74 -18.51 -13.52 -29.95
CA ARG A 74 -19.28 -12.58 -30.77
C ARG A 74 -20.74 -12.54 -30.32
N ASN A 75 -21.36 -13.70 -30.14
CA ASN A 75 -22.77 -13.81 -29.77
C ASN A 75 -23.05 -13.23 -28.38
N LEU A 76 -22.10 -13.39 -27.45
CA LEU A 76 -22.16 -12.75 -26.13
C LEU A 76 -22.07 -11.22 -26.25
N ALA A 77 -21.09 -10.70 -27.00
CA ALA A 77 -20.94 -9.25 -27.21
C ALA A 77 -22.19 -8.61 -27.85
N THR A 78 -22.82 -9.32 -28.80
CA THR A 78 -24.05 -8.85 -29.46
C THR A 78 -25.32 -9.15 -28.67
N LYS A 79 -25.22 -9.69 -27.46
CA LYS A 79 -26.35 -10.04 -26.58
C LYS A 79 -27.39 -10.96 -27.23
N ILE A 80 -26.92 -11.89 -28.07
CA ILE A 80 -27.78 -12.87 -28.76
C ILE A 80 -28.02 -14.11 -27.89
N LEU A 81 -27.07 -14.44 -27.02
CA LEU A 81 -27.16 -15.64 -26.18
C LEU A 81 -28.30 -15.55 -25.17
N SER A 82 -29.04 -16.64 -25.05
CA SER A 82 -30.03 -16.85 -23.98
C SER A 82 -29.36 -16.96 -22.61
N PHE A 83 -30.17 -16.86 -21.55
CA PHE A 83 -29.70 -16.99 -20.17
C PHE A 83 -29.03 -18.36 -19.92
N ASP A 84 -29.62 -19.44 -20.40
CA ASP A 84 -29.09 -20.80 -20.24
C ASP A 84 -27.77 -20.99 -21.02
N GLU A 85 -27.65 -20.41 -22.22
CA GLU A 85 -26.39 -20.41 -22.98
C GLU A 85 -25.30 -19.62 -22.26
N MET A 86 -25.64 -18.47 -21.68
CA MET A 86 -24.72 -17.68 -20.87
C MET A 86 -24.25 -18.41 -19.61
N GLN A 87 -25.15 -19.11 -18.92
CA GLN A 87 -24.79 -19.96 -17.78
C GLN A 87 -23.81 -21.07 -18.18
N ASN A 88 -24.02 -21.68 -19.35
CA ASN A 88 -23.13 -22.69 -19.89
C ASN A 88 -21.72 -22.17 -20.24
N LEU A 89 -21.49 -20.85 -20.30
CA LEU A 89 -20.13 -20.33 -20.46
C LEU A 89 -19.32 -20.36 -19.16
N ASN A 90 -19.96 -20.52 -18.00
CA ASN A 90 -19.29 -20.35 -16.71
C ASN A 90 -18.20 -21.40 -16.48
N TYR A 91 -18.48 -22.70 -16.65
CA TYR A 91 -17.49 -23.76 -16.44
C TYR A 91 -16.29 -23.65 -17.39
N LEU A 92 -16.52 -23.20 -18.63
CA LEU A 92 -15.46 -22.93 -19.62
C LEU A 92 -14.58 -21.77 -19.16
N LEU A 93 -15.18 -20.64 -18.74
CA LEU A 93 -14.45 -19.46 -18.26
C LEU A 93 -13.69 -19.75 -16.97
N MET A 94 -14.28 -20.50 -16.03
CA MET A 94 -13.63 -20.88 -14.77
C MET A 94 -12.38 -21.70 -15.03
N GLY A 95 -12.48 -22.75 -15.85
CA GLY A 95 -11.32 -23.57 -16.20
C GLY A 95 -10.26 -22.80 -16.97
N ALA A 96 -10.66 -21.98 -17.95
CA ALA A 96 -9.71 -21.17 -18.73
C ALA A 96 -8.93 -20.19 -17.85
N LEU A 97 -9.59 -19.50 -16.91
CA LEU A 97 -8.95 -18.49 -16.05
C LEU A 97 -8.14 -19.07 -14.90
N LEU A 98 -8.52 -20.23 -14.35
CA LEU A 98 -7.66 -20.97 -13.40
C LEU A 98 -6.33 -21.38 -14.05
N LEU A 99 -6.38 -21.74 -15.34
CA LEU A 99 -5.20 -22.15 -16.10
C LEU A 99 -4.40 -20.94 -16.61
N HIS A 100 -5.05 -19.92 -17.16
CA HIS A 100 -4.36 -18.75 -17.71
C HIS A 100 -5.18 -17.46 -17.49
N PRO A 101 -4.94 -16.75 -16.38
CA PRO A 101 -5.72 -15.56 -16.04
C PRO A 101 -5.29 -14.29 -16.78
N GLU A 102 -4.23 -14.31 -17.60
CA GLU A 102 -3.76 -13.11 -18.32
C GLU A 102 -4.56 -12.82 -19.60
N VAL A 103 -5.63 -13.57 -19.87
CA VAL A 103 -6.49 -13.36 -21.04
C VAL A 103 -7.57 -12.34 -20.71
N THR A 104 -7.33 -11.06 -21.04
CA THR A 104 -8.28 -9.96 -20.84
C THR A 104 -9.68 -10.26 -21.41
N THR A 105 -9.74 -10.94 -22.57
CA THR A 105 -11.01 -11.32 -23.22
C THR A 105 -11.88 -12.19 -22.32
N PHE A 106 -11.32 -13.13 -21.56
CA PHE A 106 -12.10 -14.01 -20.69
C PHE A 106 -12.63 -13.27 -19.47
N TRP A 107 -11.86 -12.34 -18.88
CA TRP A 107 -12.38 -11.45 -17.84
C TRP A 107 -13.47 -10.51 -18.37
N ASN A 108 -13.34 -10.01 -19.61
CA ASN A 108 -14.40 -9.22 -20.25
C ASN A 108 -15.70 -10.02 -20.41
N MET A 109 -15.61 -11.28 -20.84
CA MET A 109 -16.78 -12.16 -20.90
C MET A 109 -17.40 -12.34 -19.52
N ARG A 110 -16.60 -12.51 -18.45
CA ARG A 110 -17.15 -12.56 -17.07
C ARG A 110 -17.80 -11.24 -16.64
N ARG A 111 -17.24 -10.08 -17.01
CA ARG A 111 -17.88 -8.76 -16.79
C ARG A 111 -19.25 -8.71 -17.46
N GLU A 112 -19.35 -9.13 -18.72
CA GLU A 112 -20.61 -9.21 -19.47
C GLU A 112 -21.63 -10.13 -18.76
N LEU A 113 -21.19 -11.29 -18.26
CA LEU A 113 -22.06 -12.22 -17.52
C LEU A 113 -22.51 -11.69 -16.15
N VAL A 114 -21.66 -10.97 -15.41
CA VAL A 114 -22.04 -10.30 -14.16
C VAL A 114 -23.07 -9.20 -14.44
N GLN A 115 -22.86 -8.39 -15.49
CA GLN A 115 -23.81 -7.34 -15.90
C GLN A 115 -25.16 -7.93 -16.34
N ALA A 116 -25.15 -9.09 -17.00
CA ALA A 116 -26.34 -9.85 -17.34
C ALA A 116 -27.00 -10.55 -16.12
N LYS A 117 -26.43 -10.39 -14.91
CA LYS A 117 -26.88 -11.03 -13.66
C LYS A 117 -26.85 -12.56 -13.71
N VAL A 118 -26.03 -13.12 -14.59
CA VAL A 118 -25.78 -14.57 -14.71
C VAL A 118 -24.80 -15.01 -13.63
N LEU A 119 -23.79 -14.18 -13.33
CA LEU A 119 -22.80 -14.44 -12.29
C LEU A 119 -23.01 -13.55 -11.06
N ASN A 120 -22.80 -14.13 -9.88
CA ASN A 120 -22.91 -13.44 -8.60
C ASN A 120 -21.57 -12.80 -8.19
N ILE A 121 -21.58 -11.51 -7.82
CA ILE A 121 -20.36 -10.76 -7.52
C ILE A 121 -19.55 -11.34 -6.34
N GLU A 122 -20.21 -11.79 -5.27
CA GLU A 122 -19.50 -12.37 -4.11
C GLU A 122 -18.80 -13.68 -4.48
N PHE A 123 -19.46 -14.50 -5.31
CA PHE A 123 -18.85 -15.70 -5.88
C PHE A 123 -17.65 -15.35 -6.76
N GLU A 124 -17.75 -14.29 -7.58
CA GLU A 124 -16.65 -13.84 -8.43
C GLU A 124 -15.45 -13.32 -7.63
N LEU A 125 -15.68 -12.65 -6.50
CA LEU A 125 -14.62 -12.25 -5.58
C LEU A 125 -13.95 -13.48 -4.96
N ALA A 126 -14.70 -14.51 -4.58
CA ALA A 126 -14.11 -15.75 -4.05
C ALA A 126 -13.34 -16.53 -5.14
N PHE A 127 -13.88 -16.63 -6.36
CA PHE A 127 -13.23 -17.26 -7.50
C PHE A 127 -11.93 -16.56 -7.89
N SER A 128 -11.93 -15.23 -8.01
CA SER A 128 -10.72 -14.48 -8.34
C SER A 128 -9.65 -14.55 -7.25
N ARG A 129 -10.03 -14.74 -5.97
CA ARG A 129 -9.06 -15.06 -4.90
C ARG A 129 -8.37 -16.39 -5.17
N LEU A 130 -9.13 -17.44 -5.50
CA LEU A 130 -8.59 -18.75 -5.84
C LEU A 130 -7.63 -18.68 -7.05
N VAL A 131 -7.94 -17.88 -8.06
CA VAL A 131 -7.03 -17.63 -9.19
C VAL A 131 -5.70 -17.01 -8.71
N LEU A 132 -5.76 -16.06 -7.76
CA LEU A 132 -4.59 -15.40 -7.19
C LEU A 132 -3.71 -16.35 -6.34
N THR A 133 -4.25 -17.41 -5.74
CA THR A 133 -3.41 -18.38 -4.99
C THR A 133 -2.36 -19.03 -5.91
N ARG A 134 -2.73 -19.29 -7.17
CA ARG A 134 -1.84 -19.85 -8.20
C ARG A 134 -1.04 -18.77 -8.93
N LYS A 135 -1.69 -17.66 -9.30
CA LYS A 135 -1.12 -16.59 -10.13
C LYS A 135 -1.12 -15.26 -9.37
N LYS A 136 -0.30 -15.22 -8.32
CA LYS A 136 -0.20 -14.12 -7.34
C LYS A 136 0.07 -12.74 -7.94
N LYS A 137 0.77 -12.66 -9.08
CA LYS A 137 1.10 -11.40 -9.78
C LYS A 137 0.14 -11.07 -10.94
N SER A 138 -1.04 -11.68 -11.01
CA SER A 138 -1.97 -11.46 -12.13
C SER A 138 -2.66 -10.10 -12.06
N ASN A 139 -2.22 -9.15 -12.89
CA ASN A 139 -2.81 -7.82 -12.96
C ASN A 139 -4.27 -7.83 -13.44
N GLU A 140 -4.57 -8.70 -14.41
CA GLU A 140 -5.93 -8.86 -14.94
C GLU A 140 -6.90 -9.31 -13.85
N THR A 141 -6.46 -10.23 -12.98
CA THR A 141 -7.26 -10.70 -11.85
C THR A 141 -7.53 -9.57 -10.86
N PHE A 142 -6.52 -8.81 -10.43
CA PHE A 142 -6.73 -7.64 -9.56
C PHE A 142 -7.61 -6.57 -10.24
N SER A 143 -7.45 -6.34 -11.54
CA SER A 143 -8.29 -5.40 -12.29
C SER A 143 -9.76 -5.83 -12.32
N TYR A 144 -10.03 -7.12 -12.49
CA TYR A 144 -11.38 -7.68 -12.38
C TYR A 144 -11.94 -7.52 -10.96
N ARG A 145 -11.15 -7.77 -9.91
CA ARG A 145 -11.55 -7.53 -8.51
C ARG A 145 -11.95 -6.09 -8.24
N ARG A 146 -11.13 -5.11 -8.66
CA ARG A 146 -11.47 -3.68 -8.52
C ARG A 146 -12.78 -3.33 -9.22
N TRP A 147 -13.00 -3.89 -10.41
CA TRP A 147 -14.26 -3.72 -11.14
C TRP A 147 -15.45 -4.27 -10.34
N LEU A 148 -15.36 -5.49 -9.80
CA LEU A 148 -16.40 -6.10 -8.96
C LEU A 148 -16.70 -5.28 -7.70
N LEU A 149 -15.65 -4.85 -6.98
CA LEU A 149 -15.78 -4.03 -5.78
C LEU A 149 -16.47 -2.70 -6.08
N LYS A 150 -16.17 -2.07 -7.22
CA LYS A 150 -16.86 -0.86 -7.66
C LYS A 150 -18.36 -1.11 -7.87
N GLN A 151 -18.73 -2.23 -8.51
CA GLN A 151 -20.14 -2.60 -8.69
C GLN A 151 -20.84 -2.83 -7.32
N LEU A 152 -20.15 -3.44 -6.35
CA LEU A 152 -20.70 -3.60 -5.00
C LEU A 152 -20.92 -2.24 -4.33
N TYR A 153 -19.95 -1.33 -4.39
CA TYR A 153 -20.01 -0.03 -3.71
C TYR A 153 -21.18 0.86 -4.19
N GLU A 154 -21.56 0.71 -5.46
CA GLU A 154 -22.70 1.42 -6.06
C GLU A 154 -24.04 0.96 -5.46
N THR A 155 -24.11 -0.20 -4.81
CA THR A 155 -25.31 -0.66 -4.12
C THR A 155 -25.40 -0.11 -2.68
N LYS A 156 -26.57 0.37 -2.25
CA LYS A 156 -26.72 1.01 -0.92
C LYS A 156 -26.51 0.04 0.25
N VAL A 157 -26.81 -1.25 0.08
CA VAL A 157 -26.83 -2.27 1.14
C VAL A 157 -25.41 -2.64 1.61
N THR A 158 -24.42 -2.58 0.72
CA THR A 158 -23.02 -3.00 0.96
C THR A 158 -22.15 -1.89 1.55
N ARG A 159 -22.66 -0.66 1.69
CA ARG A 159 -21.89 0.44 2.30
C ARG A 159 -21.66 0.23 3.79
N ASN A 160 -22.61 -0.43 4.46
CA ASN A 160 -22.55 -0.63 5.92
C ASN A 160 -21.45 -1.63 6.35
N ASN A 161 -21.00 -2.52 5.46
CA ASN A 161 -19.90 -3.47 5.73
C ASN A 161 -18.71 -3.26 4.79
N TRP A 162 -18.58 -2.06 4.23
CA TRP A 162 -17.54 -1.77 3.24
C TRP A 162 -16.13 -1.99 3.80
N CYS A 163 -15.86 -1.49 5.00
CA CYS A 163 -14.55 -1.64 5.64
C CYS A 163 -14.21 -3.11 5.93
N GLU A 164 -15.20 -3.96 6.26
CA GLU A 164 -14.99 -5.40 6.40
C GLU A 164 -14.59 -6.04 5.06
N LYS A 165 -15.25 -5.66 3.96
CA LYS A 165 -14.88 -6.11 2.61
C LYS A 165 -13.47 -5.67 2.24
N ILE A 166 -13.10 -4.43 2.55
CA ILE A 166 -11.73 -3.94 2.29
C ILE A 166 -10.70 -4.66 3.18
N ARG A 167 -11.01 -4.98 4.45
CA ARG A 167 -10.12 -5.82 5.29
C ARG A 167 -9.85 -7.18 4.64
N ARG A 168 -10.86 -7.80 4.01
CA ARG A 168 -10.67 -9.04 3.25
C ARG A 168 -9.76 -8.84 2.03
N GLU A 169 -9.91 -7.75 1.29
CA GLU A 169 -8.99 -7.42 0.19
C GLU A 169 -7.55 -7.23 0.67
N PHE A 170 -7.36 -6.60 1.83
CA PHE A 170 -6.03 -6.41 2.43
C PHE A 170 -5.39 -7.75 2.83
N SER A 171 -6.16 -8.70 3.36
CA SER A 171 -5.69 -10.08 3.62
C SER A 171 -5.23 -10.78 2.33
N ILE A 172 -5.98 -10.63 1.24
CA ILE A 172 -5.61 -11.22 -0.07
C ILE A 172 -4.33 -10.56 -0.60
N CYS A 173 -4.18 -9.25 -0.45
CA CYS A 173 -2.95 -8.56 -0.78
C CYS A 173 -1.76 -9.10 0.02
N GLN A 174 -1.96 -9.36 1.30
CA GLN A 174 -0.95 -9.94 2.18
C GLN A 174 -0.55 -11.35 1.74
N GLU A 175 -1.51 -12.25 1.53
CA GLU A 175 -1.28 -13.62 1.03
C GLU A 175 -0.53 -13.64 -0.30
N THR A 176 -0.89 -12.74 -1.23
CA THR A 176 -0.26 -12.66 -2.55
C THR A 176 1.11 -11.99 -2.55
N ALA A 177 1.38 -11.09 -1.59
CA ALA A 177 2.70 -10.51 -1.38
C ALA A 177 3.65 -11.51 -0.71
N GLU A 178 3.16 -12.25 0.30
CA GLU A 178 3.91 -13.31 1.00
C GLU A 178 4.40 -14.36 0.00
N GLY A 179 3.46 -14.81 -0.84
CA GLY A 179 3.75 -15.87 -1.78
C GLY A 179 4.54 -15.44 -3.02
N ALA A 180 4.81 -14.15 -3.21
CA ALA A 180 5.53 -13.62 -4.36
C ALA A 180 6.20 -12.27 -4.02
N PRO A 181 7.50 -12.24 -3.67
CA PRO A 181 8.20 -11.00 -3.28
C PRO A 181 8.10 -9.89 -4.34
N ASN A 182 8.10 -8.63 -3.89
CA ASN A 182 7.97 -7.44 -4.74
C ASN A 182 6.73 -7.50 -5.66
N ASN A 183 5.58 -7.87 -5.10
CA ASN A 183 4.32 -7.94 -5.84
C ASN A 183 3.65 -6.56 -5.95
N TYR A 184 4.15 -5.72 -6.86
CA TYR A 184 3.61 -4.38 -7.07
C TYR A 184 2.12 -4.37 -7.46
N HIS A 185 1.60 -5.44 -8.08
CA HIS A 185 0.17 -5.55 -8.41
C HIS A 185 -0.69 -5.70 -7.16
N SER A 186 -0.22 -6.49 -6.18
CA SER A 186 -0.88 -6.64 -4.89
C SER A 186 -0.90 -5.30 -4.13
N TRP A 187 0.25 -4.64 -4.01
CA TRP A 187 0.35 -3.34 -3.33
C TRP A 187 -0.43 -2.24 -4.04
N GLY A 188 -0.44 -2.23 -5.38
CA GLY A 188 -1.27 -1.32 -6.16
C GLY A 188 -2.77 -1.56 -5.98
N HIS A 189 -3.20 -2.82 -5.82
CA HIS A 189 -4.58 -3.14 -5.44
C HIS A 189 -4.90 -2.68 -4.01
N LYS A 190 -3.98 -2.88 -3.07
CA LYS A 190 -4.10 -2.44 -1.68
C LYS A 190 -4.23 -0.92 -1.58
N GLN A 191 -3.41 -0.17 -2.33
CA GLN A 191 -3.52 1.28 -2.46
C GLN A 191 -4.86 1.72 -3.05
N TRP A 192 -5.34 1.06 -4.10
CA TRP A 192 -6.65 1.37 -4.66
C TRP A 192 -7.75 1.16 -3.62
N CYS A 193 -7.69 0.07 -2.86
CA CYS A 193 -8.66 -0.24 -1.81
C CYS A 193 -8.60 0.78 -0.67
N LEU A 194 -7.40 1.22 -0.25
CA LEU A 194 -7.21 2.26 0.76
C LEU A 194 -7.98 3.54 0.42
N ASN A 195 -7.91 3.98 -0.84
CA ASN A 195 -8.62 5.18 -1.33
C ASN A 195 -10.15 5.05 -1.34
N THR A 196 -10.69 3.86 -1.08
CA THR A 196 -12.13 3.63 -0.96
C THR A 196 -12.61 3.58 0.48
N VAL A 197 -11.71 3.58 1.47
CA VAL A 197 -12.06 3.56 2.88
C VAL A 197 -12.56 4.96 3.28
N PRO A 198 -13.73 5.09 3.94
CA PRO A 198 -14.21 6.37 4.42
C PRO A 198 -13.21 7.01 5.39
N SER A 199 -12.88 8.28 5.19
CA SER A 199 -11.96 9.02 6.08
C SER A 199 -12.42 9.09 7.53
N SER A 200 -13.72 8.84 7.80
CA SER A 200 -14.28 8.77 9.14
C SER A 200 -13.92 7.49 9.90
N ASP A 201 -13.48 6.42 9.22
CA ASP A 201 -13.10 5.16 9.87
C ASP A 201 -11.62 5.18 10.30
N GLN A 202 -11.32 6.00 11.31
CA GLN A 202 -9.96 6.18 11.82
C GLN A 202 -9.38 4.88 12.41
N GLN A 203 -10.22 4.05 13.04
CA GLN A 203 -9.78 2.77 13.60
C GLN A 203 -9.25 1.83 12.51
N PHE A 204 -9.88 1.79 11.34
CA PHE A 204 -9.37 1.00 10.21
C PHE A 204 -7.93 1.40 9.85
N PHE A 205 -7.63 2.70 9.74
CA PHE A 205 -6.31 3.16 9.34
C PHE A 205 -5.26 2.89 10.42
N ILE A 206 -5.63 3.04 11.70
CA ILE A 206 -4.75 2.73 12.84
C ILE A 206 -4.44 1.23 12.89
N ASP A 207 -5.46 0.36 12.77
CA ASP A 207 -5.28 -1.10 12.72
C ASP A 207 -4.34 -1.51 11.58
N GLU A 208 -4.52 -0.90 10.40
CA GLU A 208 -3.69 -1.18 9.23
C GLU A 208 -2.26 -0.66 9.43
N LEU A 209 -2.07 0.47 10.10
CA LEU A 209 -0.73 1.01 10.37
C LEU A 209 0.07 0.02 11.22
N SER A 210 -0.55 -0.57 12.25
CA SER A 210 0.05 -1.62 13.08
C SER A 210 0.27 -2.92 12.30
N THR A 211 -0.68 -3.32 11.46
CA THR A 211 -0.56 -4.53 10.62
C THR A 211 0.60 -4.40 9.62
N ASN A 212 0.69 -3.25 8.95
CA ASN A 212 1.75 -2.93 8.01
C ASN A 212 3.12 -2.83 8.71
N GLU A 213 3.15 -2.33 9.95
CA GLU A 213 4.37 -2.31 10.77
C GLU A 213 4.92 -3.72 11.02
N SER A 214 4.04 -4.63 11.49
CA SER A 214 4.38 -6.04 11.67
C SER A 214 4.75 -6.75 10.37
N TRP A 215 4.22 -6.29 9.23
CA TRP A 215 4.61 -6.84 7.93
C TRP A 215 6.04 -6.43 7.57
N ILE A 216 6.33 -5.13 7.65
CA ILE A 216 7.62 -4.55 7.29
C ILE A 216 8.75 -5.10 8.17
N SER A 217 8.49 -5.35 9.46
CA SER A 217 9.47 -5.94 10.37
C SER A 217 9.96 -7.32 9.93
N ASN A 218 9.15 -8.06 9.16
CA ASN A 218 9.51 -9.36 8.59
C ASN A 218 9.93 -9.28 7.12
N HIS A 219 9.79 -8.10 6.49
CA HIS A 219 9.98 -7.88 5.05
C HIS A 219 10.75 -6.58 4.77
N VAL A 220 11.88 -6.37 5.44
CA VAL A 220 12.65 -5.11 5.42
C VAL A 220 13.14 -4.68 4.02
N SER A 221 13.23 -5.60 3.07
CA SER A 221 13.57 -5.29 1.66
C SER A 221 12.39 -4.82 0.82
N GLU A 222 11.14 -5.02 1.27
CA GLU A 222 9.94 -4.81 0.45
C GLU A 222 9.59 -3.32 0.33
N GLY A 223 10.21 -2.64 -0.63
CA GLY A 223 10.01 -1.20 -0.86
C GLY A 223 8.55 -0.81 -1.13
N SER A 224 7.75 -1.70 -1.74
CA SER A 224 6.33 -1.45 -1.98
C SER A 224 5.51 -1.37 -0.70
N ALA A 225 5.89 -2.10 0.35
CA ALA A 225 5.23 -2.06 1.66
C ALA A 225 5.50 -0.72 2.37
N TYR A 226 6.74 -0.23 2.32
CA TYR A 226 7.10 1.10 2.80
C TYR A 226 6.38 2.20 2.01
N HIS A 227 6.29 2.07 0.69
CA HIS A 227 5.53 3.03 -0.12
C HIS A 227 4.06 3.06 0.29
N PHE A 228 3.42 1.89 0.45
CA PHE A 228 2.05 1.83 0.96
C PHE A 228 1.92 2.50 2.34
N ARG A 229 2.90 2.31 3.23
CA ARG A 229 2.94 3.00 4.54
C ARG A 229 2.93 4.51 4.40
N THR A 230 3.73 5.09 3.48
CA THR A 230 3.73 6.54 3.24
C THR A 230 2.38 7.08 2.79
N LEU A 231 1.60 6.26 2.06
CA LEU A 231 0.25 6.61 1.61
C LEU A 231 -0.81 6.45 2.71
N LEU A 232 -0.58 5.55 3.66
CA LEU A 232 -1.48 5.28 4.77
C LEU A 232 -1.43 6.38 5.84
N LEU A 233 -0.24 6.86 6.18
CA LEU A 233 -0.03 7.82 7.29
C LEU A 233 -0.93 9.06 7.25
N PRO A 234 -1.16 9.74 6.11
CA PRO A 234 -2.06 10.90 6.06
C PRO A 234 -3.51 10.59 6.47
N HIS A 235 -3.95 9.33 6.33
CA HIS A 235 -5.30 8.90 6.72
C HIS A 235 -5.47 8.64 8.22
N CYS A 236 -4.38 8.37 8.94
CA CYS A 236 -4.38 8.09 10.39
C CYS A 236 -4.46 9.35 11.27
N CYS A 237 -4.54 10.53 10.66
CA CYS A 237 -4.45 11.79 11.37
C CYS A 237 -5.85 12.24 11.82
N THR A 238 -6.18 11.97 13.09
CA THR A 238 -7.51 12.20 13.65
C THR A 238 -7.73 13.67 14.04
N THR A 239 -8.99 14.12 13.99
CA THR A 239 -9.45 15.37 14.63
C THR A 239 -9.91 15.15 16.07
N GLU A 240 -9.70 13.95 16.61
CA GLU A 240 -10.06 13.58 17.98
C GLU A 240 -8.88 13.86 18.91
N GLU A 241 -9.18 14.02 20.20
CA GLU A 241 -8.12 14.24 21.20
C GLU A 241 -7.10 13.11 21.12
N PRO A 242 -5.80 13.40 20.91
CA PRO A 242 -4.77 12.38 20.85
C PRO A 242 -4.78 11.58 22.14
N ASP A 243 -4.80 10.27 21.98
CA ASP A 243 -4.42 9.39 23.07
C ASP A 243 -2.88 9.27 23.06
N VAL A 244 -2.23 10.28 23.64
CA VAL A 244 -0.76 10.41 23.69
C VAL A 244 -0.11 9.19 24.36
N GLU A 245 -0.84 8.46 25.21
CA GLU A 245 -0.40 7.19 25.80
C GLU A 245 -0.39 6.04 24.79
N SER A 246 -1.35 5.96 23.86
CA SER A 246 -1.37 4.91 22.82
C SER A 246 -0.50 5.24 21.60
N LEU A 247 -0.15 6.52 21.40
CA LEU A 247 0.72 6.99 20.30
C LEU A 247 2.22 7.05 20.65
N HIS A 248 2.64 6.36 21.71
CA HIS A 248 4.03 6.15 22.19
C HIS A 248 4.58 7.30 23.04
N GLU A 249 4.37 7.17 24.36
CA GLU A 249 4.89 8.04 25.41
C GLU A 249 6.44 8.08 25.41
N SER A 250 7.12 6.97 25.09
CA SER A 250 8.59 6.90 25.07
C SER A 250 9.22 7.71 23.92
N SER A 251 8.71 7.57 22.69
CA SER A 251 9.29 8.24 21.52
C SER A 251 9.12 9.76 21.60
N LEU A 252 7.95 10.26 22.03
CA LEU A 252 7.73 11.71 22.18
C LEU A 252 8.48 12.30 23.39
N HIS A 253 8.65 11.54 24.46
CA HIS A 253 9.48 11.92 25.62
C HIS A 253 10.96 12.03 25.24
N ASP A 254 11.47 11.14 24.38
CA ASP A 254 12.84 11.22 23.85
C ASP A 254 13.04 12.38 22.87
N ILE A 255 12.00 12.76 22.13
CA ILE A 255 12.03 13.80 21.08
C ILE A 255 11.84 15.21 21.67
N CYS A 256 10.97 15.34 22.67
CA CYS A 256 10.66 16.60 23.34
C CYS A 256 11.21 16.52 24.75
N ASN A 257 12.32 17.23 25.01
CA ASN A 257 12.98 17.40 26.30
C ASN A 257 12.12 16.97 27.51
N ALA A 258 12.54 15.94 28.25
CA ALA A 258 11.78 15.30 29.34
C ALA A 258 11.19 16.30 30.36
N GLU A 259 11.86 17.43 30.56
CA GLU A 259 11.42 18.52 31.44
C GLU A 259 10.21 19.32 30.93
N LEU A 260 10.00 19.38 29.61
CA LEU A 260 8.79 19.95 29.01
C LEU A 260 7.65 18.95 29.15
N PHE A 261 7.85 17.69 28.75
CA PHE A 261 6.79 16.66 28.83
C PHE A 261 6.25 16.49 30.26
N SER A 262 7.14 16.50 31.26
CA SER A 262 6.78 16.42 32.69
C SER A 262 6.06 17.65 33.23
N ARG A 263 6.30 18.86 32.70
CA ARG A 263 5.55 20.09 33.07
C ARG A 263 4.17 20.16 32.43
N TYR A 264 3.93 19.42 31.34
CA TYR A 264 2.70 19.48 30.55
C TYR A 264 1.77 18.27 30.71
N SER A 265 2.24 17.17 31.33
CA SER A 265 1.49 15.90 31.49
C SER A 265 0.25 15.96 32.39
N HIS A 266 0.05 17.03 33.17
CA HIS A 266 -1.00 17.06 34.20
C HIS A 266 -2.39 17.53 33.75
N ARG A 267 -2.58 18.05 32.52
CA ARG A 267 -3.92 18.38 31.98
C ARG A 267 -4.02 18.16 30.47
N ARG A 268 -4.67 17.06 30.05
CA ARG A 268 -5.11 16.82 28.66
C ARG A 268 -6.25 17.78 28.31
N ASN A 269 -5.92 18.90 27.68
CA ASN A 269 -6.88 19.86 27.17
C ASN A 269 -6.29 20.64 26.00
N GLY A 270 -7.09 21.45 25.30
CA GLY A 270 -6.63 22.28 24.17
C GLY A 270 -5.40 23.14 24.44
N THR A 271 -5.10 23.50 25.69
CA THR A 271 -3.90 24.27 26.05
C THR A 271 -2.62 23.44 25.90
N TYR A 272 -2.65 22.15 26.22
CA TYR A 272 -1.51 21.24 26.02
C TYR A 272 -1.09 21.19 24.55
N PHE A 273 -2.05 20.95 23.65
CA PHE A 273 -1.80 20.82 22.20
C PHE A 273 -1.32 22.13 21.58
N ALA A 274 -1.88 23.26 22.03
CA ALA A 274 -1.38 24.57 21.65
C ALA A 274 0.07 24.77 22.13
N ASN A 275 0.43 24.39 23.36
CA ASN A 275 1.80 24.52 23.85
C ASN A 275 2.79 23.67 23.05
N PHE A 276 2.42 22.45 22.68
CA PHE A 276 3.25 21.58 21.85
C PHE A 276 3.53 22.21 20.47
N LEU A 277 2.49 22.67 19.77
CA LEU A 277 2.65 23.32 18.47
C LEU A 277 3.41 24.65 18.60
N THR A 278 3.20 25.41 19.68
CA THR A 278 3.98 26.63 19.99
C THR A 278 5.45 26.29 20.22
N TYR A 279 5.75 25.19 20.91
CA TYR A 279 7.13 24.76 21.11
C TYR A 279 7.81 24.42 19.78
N LEU A 280 7.12 23.65 18.93
CA LEU A 280 7.64 23.24 17.63
C LEU A 280 7.87 24.43 16.68
N PHE A 281 6.92 25.36 16.60
CA PHE A 281 6.89 26.39 15.54
C PHE A 281 7.06 27.83 16.06
N HIS A 282 7.15 28.04 17.37
CA HIS A 282 7.11 29.35 18.05
C HIS A 282 5.80 30.14 17.88
N GLU A 283 4.81 29.57 17.18
CA GLU A 283 3.51 30.17 16.96
C GLU A 283 2.41 29.11 16.83
N VAL A 284 1.22 29.45 17.32
CA VAL A 284 -0.01 28.70 17.07
C VAL A 284 -0.97 29.62 16.36
N LYS A 285 -1.46 29.15 15.21
CA LYS A 285 -2.50 29.87 14.47
C LYS A 285 -3.74 30.00 15.33
N SER A 286 -4.29 31.20 15.40
CA SER A 286 -5.35 31.54 16.36
C SER A 286 -6.63 32.10 15.75
N ASP A 287 -6.69 32.26 14.41
CA ASP A 287 -7.89 32.73 13.71
C ASP A 287 -8.90 31.58 13.52
N PHE A 288 -9.70 31.34 14.56
CA PHE A 288 -10.83 30.41 14.51
C PHE A 288 -12.10 31.07 15.04
N ASP A 289 -13.14 31.08 14.20
CA ASP A 289 -14.48 31.60 14.57
C ASP A 289 -15.16 30.79 15.69
N ASN A 290 -14.74 29.54 15.92
CA ASN A 290 -15.37 28.61 16.84
C ASN A 290 -14.32 27.79 17.63
N ARG A 291 -14.53 27.65 18.94
CA ARG A 291 -13.73 26.82 19.85
C ARG A 291 -13.59 25.37 19.40
N ASN A 292 -14.65 24.76 18.84
CA ASN A 292 -14.58 23.37 18.38
C ASN A 292 -13.65 23.23 17.18
N LYS A 293 -13.75 24.13 16.20
CA LYS A 293 -12.83 24.16 15.04
C LYS A 293 -11.38 24.36 15.47
N LYS A 294 -11.15 25.21 16.49
CA LYS A 294 -9.82 25.40 17.09
C LYS A 294 -9.30 24.10 17.70
N LEU A 295 -10.13 23.37 18.46
CA LEU A 295 -9.74 22.10 19.07
C LEU A 295 -9.45 21.03 18.02
N GLU A 296 -10.34 20.84 17.04
CA GLU A 296 -10.12 19.91 15.92
C GLU A 296 -8.82 20.21 15.17
N TYR A 297 -8.53 21.50 14.93
CA TYR A 297 -7.28 21.93 14.32
C TYR A 297 -6.06 21.57 15.17
N LEU A 298 -6.10 21.86 16.47
CA LEU A 298 -5.00 21.56 17.39
C LEU A 298 -4.74 20.06 17.45
N TYR A 299 -5.79 19.26 17.66
CA TYR A 299 -5.72 17.81 17.70
C TYR A 299 -5.13 17.24 16.42
N ARG A 300 -5.69 17.63 15.27
CA ARG A 300 -5.22 17.17 13.97
C ARG A 300 -3.73 17.45 13.77
N ASN A 301 -3.28 18.69 13.96
CA ASN A 301 -1.88 19.04 13.71
C ASN A 301 -0.95 18.36 14.71
N THR A 302 -1.33 18.27 15.99
CA THR A 302 -0.53 17.53 16.97
C THR A 302 -0.41 16.06 16.59
N ASN A 303 -1.53 15.38 16.28
CA ASN A 303 -1.54 13.99 15.82
C ASN A 303 -0.63 13.77 14.61
N MET A 304 -0.73 14.64 13.60
CA MET A 304 0.08 14.57 12.37
C MET A 304 1.58 14.63 12.67
N PHE A 305 2.02 15.65 13.42
CA PHE A 305 3.45 15.84 13.70
C PHE A 305 3.98 14.74 14.62
N SER A 306 3.23 14.35 15.66
CA SER A 306 3.59 13.25 16.55
C SER A 306 3.77 11.94 15.79
N LEU A 307 2.84 11.62 14.89
CA LEU A 307 2.90 10.41 14.07
C LEU A 307 4.15 10.38 13.19
N TYR A 308 4.53 11.48 12.56
CA TYR A 308 5.68 11.50 11.65
C TYR A 308 7.02 11.50 12.39
N PHE A 309 7.07 12.14 13.57
CA PHE A 309 8.21 12.01 14.46
C PHE A 309 8.42 10.55 14.92
N ARG A 310 7.33 9.82 15.23
CA ARG A 310 7.39 8.38 15.51
C ARG A 310 7.97 7.60 14.34
N GLU A 311 7.56 7.88 13.10
CA GLU A 311 8.08 7.17 11.92
C GLU A 311 9.60 7.37 11.73
N LEU A 312 10.15 8.53 12.10
CA LEU A 312 11.61 8.73 12.10
C LEU A 312 12.33 7.97 13.23
N TYR A 313 11.64 7.58 14.30
CA TYR A 313 12.20 6.75 15.38
C TYR A 313 12.07 5.26 15.07
N PHE A 314 10.96 4.86 14.46
CA PHE A 314 10.69 3.50 14.01
C PHE A 314 11.80 2.96 13.10
N VAL A 315 12.25 3.76 12.12
CA VAL A 315 13.26 3.33 11.14
C VAL A 315 14.62 2.94 11.75
N PRO A 316 15.23 3.74 12.66
CA PRO A 316 16.48 3.39 13.34
C PRO A 316 16.52 1.99 13.95
N ASP A 317 15.43 1.55 14.61
CA ASP A 317 15.37 0.24 15.27
C ASP A 317 15.56 -0.91 14.27
N PHE A 318 14.94 -0.80 13.08
CA PHE A 318 15.12 -1.77 12.01
C PHE A 318 16.45 -1.60 11.30
N SER A 319 16.90 -0.37 11.09
CA SER A 319 18.06 -0.14 10.24
C SER A 319 19.38 -0.55 10.90
N VAL A 320 19.46 -0.48 12.23
CA VAL A 320 20.60 -1.01 12.99
C VAL A 320 20.55 -2.54 13.03
N THR A 321 19.35 -3.13 13.10
CA THR A 321 19.15 -4.59 13.16
C THR A 321 19.36 -5.26 11.80
N PHE A 322 18.92 -4.62 10.73
CA PHE A 322 18.91 -5.10 9.35
C PHE A 322 19.65 -4.12 8.46
N LEU A 323 20.98 -4.25 8.41
CA LEU A 323 21.82 -3.42 7.56
C LEU A 323 21.60 -3.74 6.07
N GLU A 324 22.05 -2.85 5.17
CA GLU A 324 22.11 -3.09 3.73
C GLU A 324 20.76 -3.17 2.99
N HIS A 325 19.70 -2.58 3.54
CA HIS A 325 18.41 -2.46 2.86
C HIS A 325 18.09 -1.00 2.48
N GLU A 326 18.22 -0.68 1.19
CA GLU A 326 17.95 0.68 0.66
C GLU A 326 16.50 1.14 0.89
N SER A 327 15.54 0.21 0.93
CA SER A 327 14.12 0.48 1.13
C SER A 327 13.85 1.33 2.39
N MET A 328 14.58 1.10 3.49
CA MET A 328 14.46 1.90 4.72
C MET A 328 14.94 3.34 4.54
N PHE A 329 16.06 3.53 3.84
CA PHE A 329 16.58 4.88 3.54
C PHE A 329 15.61 5.63 2.64
N MET A 330 15.03 4.97 1.64
CA MET A 330 14.03 5.57 0.75
C MET A 330 12.77 5.96 1.52
N TYR A 331 12.30 5.10 2.42
CA TYR A 331 11.18 5.40 3.30
C TYR A 331 11.48 6.61 4.19
N ARG A 332 12.63 6.62 4.89
CA ARG A 332 13.03 7.74 5.75
C ARG A 332 13.08 9.06 4.98
N ARG A 333 13.67 9.07 3.77
CA ARG A 333 13.70 10.25 2.90
C ARG A 333 12.29 10.74 2.55
N ALA A 334 11.36 9.82 2.27
CA ALA A 334 9.97 10.17 1.99
C ALA A 334 9.28 10.82 3.21
N ILE A 335 9.51 10.29 4.42
CA ILE A 335 9.01 10.87 5.68
C ILE A 335 9.58 12.27 5.90
N ILE A 336 10.90 12.47 5.73
CA ILE A 336 11.56 13.78 5.86
C ILE A 336 10.97 14.80 4.87
N CYS A 337 10.81 14.41 3.60
CA CYS A 337 10.17 15.26 2.60
C CYS A 337 8.78 15.70 3.05
N GLN A 338 7.96 14.74 3.51
CA GLN A 338 6.59 15.01 3.93
C GLN A 338 6.54 15.94 5.15
N MET A 339 7.45 15.73 6.11
CA MET A 339 7.63 16.57 7.29
C MET A 339 8.01 18.02 6.93
N LEU A 340 8.90 18.22 5.96
CA LEU A 340 9.30 19.57 5.54
C LEU A 340 8.17 20.29 4.82
N VAL A 341 7.46 19.59 3.93
CA VAL A 341 6.28 20.13 3.23
C VAL A 341 5.22 20.58 4.24
N TRP A 342 4.86 19.72 5.20
CA TRP A 342 3.85 20.07 6.20
C TRP A 342 4.29 21.14 7.17
N GLY A 343 5.55 21.13 7.62
CA GLY A 343 6.08 22.21 8.45
C GLY A 343 6.03 23.56 7.74
N SER A 344 6.38 23.60 6.45
CA SER A 344 6.28 24.81 5.63
C SER A 344 4.83 25.26 5.45
N GLN A 345 3.91 24.34 5.15
CA GLN A 345 2.48 24.61 5.01
C GLN A 345 1.87 25.15 6.32
N TYR A 346 2.26 24.56 7.45
CA TYR A 346 1.86 25.03 8.77
C TYR A 346 2.29 26.49 9.01
N LEU A 347 3.45 26.93 8.50
CA LEU A 347 3.95 28.31 8.67
C LEU A 347 3.50 29.32 7.59
N ASN A 348 3.10 28.86 6.39
CA ASN A 348 2.89 29.73 5.22
C ASN A 348 1.42 29.92 4.78
N GLU A 349 0.45 29.32 5.45
CA GLU A 349 -1.01 29.53 5.20
C GLU A 349 -1.52 29.24 3.78
N LYS A 350 -0.72 28.58 2.95
CA LYS A 350 -1.15 28.03 1.67
C LYS A 350 -1.29 26.53 1.79
N PHE A 351 -2.39 26.04 2.37
CA PHE A 351 -2.69 24.62 2.25
C PHE A 351 -4.19 24.29 2.22
N ASP A 352 -4.53 23.45 1.25
CA ASP A 352 -5.76 22.68 1.14
C ASP A 352 -5.41 21.21 1.44
N SER A 353 -5.99 20.67 2.51
CA SER A 353 -5.75 19.29 2.94
C SER A 353 -6.29 18.21 2.01
N THR A 354 -6.96 18.59 0.93
CA THR A 354 -7.42 17.67 -0.12
C THR A 354 -6.41 17.53 -1.28
N THR A 355 -5.31 18.29 -1.25
CA THR A 355 -4.25 18.13 -2.24
C THR A 355 -3.53 16.82 -1.98
N ASN A 356 -3.86 15.78 -2.76
CA ASN A 356 -3.01 14.61 -2.93
C ASN A 356 -1.60 15.13 -3.21
N LEU A 357 -0.70 14.98 -2.24
CA LEU A 357 0.72 15.18 -2.47
C LEU A 357 1.17 13.98 -3.31
N ASP A 358 0.90 14.04 -4.62
CA ASP A 358 1.87 13.50 -5.56
C ASP A 358 3.17 14.24 -5.23
N LEU A 359 4.00 13.69 -4.34
CA LEU A 359 5.37 14.16 -4.11
C LEU A 359 6.06 14.36 -5.48
N ILE A 360 5.75 13.48 -6.42
CA ILE A 360 6.16 13.53 -7.83
C ILE A 360 5.79 14.87 -8.52
N GLN A 361 4.67 15.54 -8.23
CA GLN A 361 4.33 16.81 -8.87
C GLN A 361 5.11 18.01 -8.32
N HIS A 362 5.48 18.03 -7.03
CA HIS A 362 6.33 19.07 -6.44
C HIS A 362 7.83 18.84 -6.70
N PHE A 363 8.24 17.59 -6.92
CA PHE A 363 9.63 17.19 -7.16
C PHE A 363 9.89 16.72 -8.60
N LYS A 364 8.98 17.02 -9.56
CA LYS A 364 9.13 16.71 -10.98
C LYS A 364 10.35 17.49 -11.52
N PRO A 365 11.44 16.84 -11.95
CA PRO A 365 12.45 17.53 -12.74
C PRO A 365 11.82 17.91 -14.09
N GLU A 366 12.20 19.06 -14.64
CA GLU A 366 11.85 19.38 -16.02
C GLU A 366 12.28 18.24 -16.97
N PRO A 367 11.57 18.01 -18.09
CA PRO A 367 11.80 16.87 -18.99
C PRO A 367 13.21 16.75 -19.60
N SER A 368 14.05 17.77 -19.40
CA SER A 368 15.44 17.84 -19.90
C SER A 368 16.47 17.26 -18.92
N ASN A 369 16.10 17.02 -17.66
CA ASN A 369 17.03 16.48 -16.66
C ASN A 369 16.63 15.05 -16.29
N ALA A 370 17.42 14.08 -16.78
CA ALA A 370 17.43 12.72 -16.27
C ALA A 370 17.36 12.73 -14.73
N ASN A 371 16.54 11.84 -14.14
CA ASN A 371 16.30 11.67 -12.70
C ASN A 371 17.46 12.25 -11.86
N ILE A 372 17.35 13.52 -11.46
CA ILE A 372 18.42 14.22 -10.75
C ILE A 372 18.81 13.48 -9.47
N ILE A 373 17.86 12.76 -8.87
CA ILE A 373 18.06 11.90 -7.71
C ILE A 373 18.97 10.72 -8.06
N ASP A 374 18.73 10.01 -9.17
CA ASP A 374 19.60 8.92 -9.61
C ASP A 374 20.96 9.43 -10.09
N VAL A 375 21.01 10.60 -10.75
CA VAL A 375 22.26 11.17 -11.27
C VAL A 375 23.14 11.69 -10.13
N ILE A 376 22.60 12.39 -9.13
CA ILE A 376 23.37 12.91 -7.99
C ILE A 376 23.73 11.80 -7.00
N CYS A 377 22.86 10.82 -6.76
CA CYS A 377 23.17 9.71 -5.85
C CYS A 377 24.17 8.70 -6.45
N ASN A 378 24.23 8.56 -7.78
CA ASN A 378 25.11 7.58 -8.45
C ASN A 378 26.40 8.17 -9.07
N THR A 379 26.61 9.48 -9.05
CA THR A 379 27.83 10.09 -9.62
C THR A 379 28.64 10.88 -8.59
N ASN A 380 29.96 10.66 -8.57
CA ASN A 380 30.93 11.42 -7.77
C ASN A 380 31.22 12.79 -8.40
N ILE A 381 30.19 13.58 -8.68
CA ILE A 381 30.35 14.92 -9.27
C ILE A 381 30.37 15.94 -8.13
N PHE A 382 31.58 16.34 -7.74
CA PHE A 382 31.86 17.37 -6.72
C PHE A 382 31.46 18.80 -7.14
N ASP A 383 30.84 19.00 -8.30
CA ASP A 383 30.67 20.33 -8.93
C ASP A 383 29.23 20.68 -9.36
N VAL A 384 28.21 19.99 -8.84
CA VAL A 384 26.81 20.41 -9.08
C VAL A 384 26.42 21.49 -8.07
N LYS A 385 26.26 22.74 -8.55
CA LYS A 385 25.61 23.84 -7.80
C LYS A 385 24.35 23.31 -7.11
N LYS A 386 24.22 23.55 -5.80
CA LYS A 386 23.05 23.21 -4.97
C LYS A 386 21.76 23.25 -5.79
N PRO A 387 21.06 22.11 -6.02
CA PRO A 387 19.67 22.14 -6.43
C PRO A 387 18.90 23.12 -5.54
N LYS A 388 18.35 24.17 -6.16
CA LYS A 388 17.50 25.15 -5.48
C LYS A 388 16.13 24.51 -5.22
N LEU A 389 16.03 23.62 -4.24
CA LEU A 389 14.77 23.54 -3.49
C LEU A 389 14.65 24.89 -2.79
N CYS A 390 13.57 25.62 -3.10
CA CYS A 390 13.37 27.04 -2.78
C CYS A 390 13.83 27.38 -1.36
N GLU A 391 15.06 27.86 -1.21
CA GLU A 391 15.60 28.36 0.07
C GLU A 391 14.67 29.43 0.66
N SER A 392 13.90 30.11 -0.20
CA SER A 392 12.83 31.03 0.15
C SER A 392 11.59 30.38 0.78
N GLU A 393 11.18 29.17 0.37
CA GLU A 393 9.93 28.52 0.84
C GLU A 393 10.09 27.93 2.23
N PHE A 394 11.24 27.34 2.54
CA PHE A 394 11.53 26.72 3.83
C PHE A 394 12.27 27.64 4.82
N ARG A 395 12.56 28.89 4.43
CA ARG A 395 13.34 29.83 5.25
C ARG A 395 12.81 30.05 6.67
N LYS A 396 11.48 30.10 6.82
CA LYS A 396 10.83 30.22 8.14
C LYS A 396 11.00 28.93 8.94
N LEU A 397 10.81 27.78 8.28
CA LEU A 397 10.91 26.46 8.88
C LEU A 397 12.29 26.21 9.48
N TYR A 398 13.37 26.62 8.81
CA TYR A 398 14.73 26.42 9.30
C TYR A 398 15.06 27.11 10.62
N LYS A 399 14.23 28.07 11.05
CA LYS A 399 14.39 28.77 12.34
C LYS A 399 13.60 28.13 13.49
N THR A 400 12.79 27.12 13.20
CA THR A 400 11.88 26.52 14.17
C THR A 400 12.54 25.40 14.97
N THR A 401 12.06 25.17 16.20
CA THR A 401 12.43 24.01 17.01
C THR A 401 12.15 22.70 16.28
N TYR A 402 11.04 22.62 15.54
CA TYR A 402 10.68 21.48 14.70
C TYR A 402 11.82 21.05 13.75
N PHE A 403 12.40 22.01 13.03
CA PHE A 403 13.50 21.71 12.10
C PHE A 403 14.78 21.31 12.83
N LYS A 404 15.07 21.92 13.99
CA LYS A 404 16.21 21.53 14.83
C LYS A 404 16.09 20.09 15.31
N ILE A 405 14.91 19.69 15.80
CA ILE A 405 14.61 18.32 16.23
C ILE A 405 14.82 17.34 15.06
N LEU A 406 14.25 17.65 13.88
CA LEU A 406 14.43 16.83 12.67
C LEU A 406 15.91 16.62 12.35
N CYS A 407 16.71 17.68 12.38
CA CYS A 407 18.15 17.59 12.11
C CYS A 407 18.90 16.78 13.17
N ASN A 408 18.52 16.89 14.44
CA ASN A 408 19.09 16.08 15.51
C ASN A 408 18.79 14.58 15.32
N LEU A 409 17.55 14.24 14.95
CA LEU A 409 17.16 12.87 14.62
C LEU A 409 17.96 12.31 13.44
N GLU A 410 18.19 13.10 12.39
CA GLU A 410 19.01 12.66 11.26
C GLU A 410 20.48 12.46 11.63
N LYS A 411 21.07 13.34 12.45
CA LYS A 411 22.43 13.15 12.96
C LYS A 411 22.54 11.85 13.76
N ASN A 412 21.59 11.60 14.66
CA ASN A 412 21.55 10.38 15.47
C ASN A 412 21.39 9.14 14.58
N PHE A 413 20.47 9.18 13.61
CA PHE A 413 20.28 8.07 12.67
C PHE A 413 21.58 7.73 11.91
N ILE A 414 22.28 8.73 11.37
CA ILE A 414 23.54 8.52 10.64
C ILE A 414 24.62 7.93 11.57
N ASN A 415 24.76 8.47 12.77
CA ASN A 415 25.74 8.00 13.74
C ASN A 415 25.45 6.55 14.18
N SER A 416 24.21 6.24 14.53
CA SER A 416 23.81 4.90 14.99
C SER A 416 23.86 3.84 13.90
N ASN A 417 23.74 4.21 12.63
CA ASN A 417 23.74 3.27 11.49
C ASN A 417 25.12 3.10 10.83
N SER A 418 26.13 3.79 11.33
CA SER A 418 27.50 3.67 10.84
C SER A 418 27.99 2.23 11.02
N SER A 419 28.51 1.64 9.95
CA SER A 419 28.90 0.23 9.89
C SER A 419 30.16 0.04 9.04
N ASP A 420 30.85 -1.07 9.28
CA ASP A 420 32.00 -1.48 8.47
C ASP A 420 31.63 -2.04 7.09
N SER A 421 30.34 -2.26 6.82
CA SER A 421 29.84 -2.68 5.51
C SER A 421 29.99 -1.57 4.46
N ASP A 422 30.58 -1.92 3.31
CA ASP A 422 30.69 -1.03 2.15
C ASP A 422 29.31 -0.62 1.61
N ILE A 423 28.35 -1.55 1.59
CA ILE A 423 27.00 -1.30 1.09
C ILE A 423 26.28 -0.31 2.02
N GLN A 424 26.35 -0.54 3.33
CA GLN A 424 25.74 0.36 4.31
C GLN A 424 26.39 1.76 4.28
N ARG A 425 27.72 1.83 4.17
CA ARG A 425 28.45 3.11 4.00
C ARG A 425 27.98 3.86 2.76
N GLU A 426 27.78 3.15 1.65
CA GLU A 426 27.29 3.75 0.42
C GLU A 426 25.85 4.28 0.58
N TYR A 427 24.95 3.54 1.25
CA TYR A 427 23.59 4.03 1.51
C TYR A 427 23.55 5.25 2.43
N LEU A 428 24.37 5.28 3.47
CA LEU A 428 24.55 6.44 4.34
C LEU A 428 25.08 7.63 3.56
N ARG A 429 26.15 7.44 2.77
CA ARG A 429 26.73 8.49 1.92
C ARG A 429 25.69 9.07 0.97
N ARG A 430 24.88 8.22 0.31
CA ARG A 430 23.78 8.66 -0.55
C ARG A 430 22.72 9.43 0.22
N HIS A 431 22.43 9.04 1.46
CA HIS A 431 21.47 9.71 2.31
C HIS A 431 21.96 11.10 2.76
N GLU A 432 23.22 11.21 3.19
CA GLU A 432 23.85 12.50 3.51
C GLU A 432 23.92 13.43 2.30
N ASN A 433 24.33 12.91 1.14
CA ASN A 433 24.34 13.65 -0.11
C ASN A 433 22.94 14.13 -0.49
N TRP A 434 21.92 13.29 -0.31
CA TRP A 434 20.54 13.67 -0.55
C TRP A 434 20.09 14.81 0.39
N LEU A 435 20.38 14.72 1.69
CA LEU A 435 20.08 15.80 2.63
C LEU A 435 20.75 17.12 2.22
N PHE A 436 22.04 17.08 1.88
CA PHE A 436 22.80 18.29 1.56
C PHE A 436 22.47 18.87 0.18
N TYR A 437 22.56 18.06 -0.87
CA TYR A 437 22.41 18.52 -2.25
C TYR A 437 20.95 18.64 -2.66
N VAL A 438 20.09 17.71 -2.27
CA VAL A 438 18.67 17.78 -2.64
C VAL A 438 17.92 18.66 -1.67
N MET A 439 17.96 18.37 -0.37
CA MET A 439 17.14 19.08 0.62
C MET A 439 17.76 20.40 1.11
N GLY A 440 19.03 20.68 0.80
CA GLY A 440 19.73 21.87 1.27
C GLY A 440 20.02 21.87 2.78
N ILE A 441 19.92 20.70 3.44
CA ILE A 441 20.13 20.53 4.88
C ILE A 441 21.60 20.20 5.12
N ASN A 442 22.35 21.17 5.66
CA ASN A 442 23.72 20.94 6.09
C ASN A 442 23.77 20.59 7.58
N LEU A 443 23.79 19.29 7.90
CA LEU A 443 23.85 18.84 9.28
C LEU A 443 25.10 19.35 10.04
N LYS A 444 26.20 19.68 9.35
CA LYS A 444 27.44 20.16 10.00
C LYS A 444 27.40 21.62 10.45
N GLU A 445 26.54 22.44 9.84
CA GLU A 445 26.42 23.87 10.14
C GLU A 445 25.28 24.19 11.12
N ILE A 446 24.46 23.19 11.46
CA ILE A 446 23.34 23.38 12.37
C ILE A 446 23.83 23.24 13.81
N ASP A 447 23.92 24.39 14.47
CA ASP A 447 24.13 24.53 15.90
C ASP A 447 22.92 23.95 16.67
N LEU A 448 23.19 22.93 17.49
CA LEU A 448 22.19 22.20 18.27
C LEU A 448 22.20 22.63 19.74
N GLU A 449 22.94 23.66 20.13
CA GLU A 449 22.92 24.17 21.50
C GLU A 449 21.48 24.56 21.92
N GLY A 450 20.96 23.88 22.94
CA GLY A 450 19.68 24.19 23.59
C GLY A 450 18.44 23.43 23.11
N ILE A 451 18.56 22.23 22.52
CA ILE A 451 17.41 21.32 22.32
C ILE A 451 16.94 20.72 23.64
#